data_AF-A0A6J7Q0F2-F1
#
_entry.id   AF-A0A6J7Q0F2-F1
#
_cell.length_a   1.000
_cell.length_b   1.000
_cell.length_c   1.000
_cell.angle_alpha   90.00
_cell.angle_beta   90.00
_cell.angle_gamma   90.00
#
_symmetry.space_group_name_H-M   'P 1'
#
loop_
_entity.id
_entity.type
_entity.pdbx_description
1 polymer ?
#
loop_
_entity_poly.entity_id
_entity_poly.type
_entity_poly.pdbx_seq_one_letter_code
_entity_poly.pdbx_strand_id
1 'polypeptide(L)'
;MILKAAPLGGIRRSLALALHHRLPAVVSSALESAVGISQELRLAASLPELNYDSGLATGVLFTNDVGSQQIVDGQILMEPLIPNQKVLSDFAALPERKTWWQDRIRKTWANGAADWIKREGWKP
;
A
#
# COMPACT_ATOMS: atom_id res chain seq x y z
N MET A 1 10.92 9.76 -10.43
CA MET A 1 10.19 10.02 -9.17
C MET A 1 9.79 8.69 -8.55
N ILE A 2 9.96 8.54 -7.24
CA ILE A 2 9.55 7.33 -6.51
C ILE A 2 8.18 7.59 -5.89
N LEU A 3 7.23 6.73 -6.19
CA LEU A 3 5.88 6.76 -5.65
C LEU A 3 5.69 5.64 -4.62
N LYS A 4 4.99 5.98 -3.54
CA LYS A 4 4.49 5.02 -2.54
C LYS A 4 3.07 5.43 -2.19
N ALA A 5 2.08 4.59 -2.42
CA ALA A 5 0.67 4.94 -2.27
C ALA A 5 0.35 5.37 -0.84
N ALA A 6 0.82 4.65 0.19
CA ALA A 6 0.47 4.94 1.58
C ALA A 6 0.81 6.39 2.04
N PRO A 7 2.07 6.88 1.94
CA PRO A 7 2.38 8.25 2.35
C PRO A 7 1.85 9.32 1.38
N LEU A 8 1.55 8.97 0.12
CA LEU A 8 1.01 9.90 -0.87
C LEU A 8 -0.52 10.01 -0.84
N GLY A 9 -1.19 9.23 0.01
CA GLY A 9 -2.65 9.25 0.18
C GLY A 9 -3.40 8.46 -0.89
N GLY A 10 -2.80 7.39 -1.40
CA GLY A 10 -3.42 6.41 -2.28
C GLY A 10 -3.07 6.56 -3.76
N ILE A 11 -3.62 5.64 -4.55
CA ILE A 11 -3.30 5.48 -5.99
C ILE A 11 -3.62 6.76 -6.77
N ARG A 12 -4.86 7.27 -6.64
CA ARG A 12 -5.32 8.44 -7.42
C ARG A 12 -4.41 9.65 -7.25
N ARG A 13 -4.00 9.95 -6.02
CA ARG A 13 -3.10 11.08 -5.73
C ARG A 13 -1.69 10.84 -6.24
N SER A 14 -1.20 9.61 -6.11
CA SER A 14 0.10 9.22 -6.64
C SER A 14 0.16 9.43 -8.16
N LEU A 15 -0.91 9.07 -8.87
CA LEU A 15 -1.05 9.31 -10.32
C LEU A 15 -1.16 10.80 -10.65
N ALA A 16 -1.94 11.58 -9.88
CA ALA A 16 -2.03 13.02 -10.06
C ALA A 16 -0.67 13.72 -9.91
N LEU A 17 0.14 13.30 -8.93
CA LEU A 17 1.51 13.80 -8.75
C LEU A 17 2.42 13.40 -9.93
N ALA A 18 2.32 12.15 -10.41
CA ALA A 18 3.07 11.71 -11.59
C ALA A 18 2.77 12.55 -12.82
N LEU A 19 1.48 12.77 -13.10
CA LEU A 19 1.01 13.60 -14.21
C LEU A 19 1.44 15.07 -14.07
N HIS A 20 1.37 15.62 -12.86
CA HIS A 20 1.75 17.00 -12.59
C HIS A 20 3.23 17.25 -12.85
N HIS A 21 4.11 16.37 -12.33
CA HIS A 21 5.55 16.55 -12.42
C HIS A 21 6.16 16.13 -13.76
N ARG A 22 5.48 15.28 -14.54
CA ARG A 22 5.94 14.81 -15.87
C ARG A 22 7.35 14.22 -15.86
N LEU A 23 7.75 13.64 -14.73
CA LEU A 23 9.00 12.89 -14.58
C LEU A 23 8.70 11.40 -14.68
N PRO A 24 9.61 10.59 -15.24
CA PRO A 24 9.51 9.13 -15.18
C PRO A 24 9.25 8.66 -13.74
N ALA A 25 8.22 7.84 -13.54
CA ALA A 25 7.79 7.38 -12.23
C ALA A 25 8.10 5.88 -12.03
N VAL A 26 8.37 5.51 -10.79
CA VAL A 26 8.54 4.12 -10.34
C VAL A 26 7.86 3.93 -9.00
N VAL A 27 7.32 2.74 -8.74
CA VAL A 27 6.68 2.40 -7.47
C VAL A 27 7.64 1.65 -6.57
N SER A 28 7.59 1.94 -5.28
CA SER A 28 8.39 1.26 -4.26
C SER A 28 7.54 1.00 -3.02
N SER A 29 7.73 -0.14 -2.38
CA SER A 29 7.07 -0.46 -1.13
C SER A 29 7.69 0.29 0.06
N ALA A 30 6.98 0.36 1.19
CA ALA A 30 7.49 0.79 2.49
C ALA A 30 7.59 -0.37 3.48
N LEU A 31 7.90 -1.59 2.99
CA LEU A 31 7.87 -2.84 3.78
C LEU A 31 6.48 -3.12 4.36
N GLU A 32 5.47 -3.12 3.51
CA GLU A 32 4.13 -3.57 3.87
C GLU A 32 4.04 -5.10 3.85
N SER A 33 3.00 -5.62 4.51
CA SER A 33 2.51 -6.98 4.28
C SER A 33 1.94 -7.12 2.86
N ALA A 34 1.58 -8.35 2.48
CA ALA A 34 0.94 -8.66 1.20
C ALA A 34 -0.24 -7.72 0.88
N VAL A 35 -0.98 -7.25 1.90
CA VAL A 35 -2.10 -6.29 1.74
C VAL A 35 -1.65 -4.97 1.14
N GLY A 36 -0.57 -4.38 1.68
CA GLY A 36 -0.02 -3.14 1.14
C GLY A 36 0.66 -3.36 -0.21
N ILE A 37 1.38 -4.48 -0.38
CA ILE A 37 1.98 -4.83 -1.67
C ILE A 37 0.92 -4.95 -2.77
N SER A 38 -0.27 -5.52 -2.48
CA SER A 38 -1.38 -5.55 -3.44
C SER A 38 -1.85 -4.15 -3.86
N GLN A 39 -1.83 -3.16 -2.95
CA GLN A 39 -2.15 -1.78 -3.29
C GLN A 39 -1.07 -1.12 -4.14
N GLU A 40 0.21 -1.33 -3.82
CA GLU A 40 1.33 -0.78 -4.60
C GLU A 40 1.42 -1.42 -5.99
N LEU A 41 1.11 -2.72 -6.12
CA LEU A 41 0.98 -3.39 -7.42
C LEU A 41 -0.10 -2.73 -8.28
N ARG A 42 -1.25 -2.40 -7.69
CA ARG A 42 -2.33 -1.66 -8.38
C ARG A 42 -1.87 -0.26 -8.80
N LEU A 43 -1.08 0.43 -7.98
CA LEU A 43 -0.48 1.71 -8.36
C LEU A 43 0.45 1.54 -9.57
N ALA A 44 1.36 0.56 -9.51
CA ALA A 44 2.30 0.30 -10.59
C ALA A 44 1.57 0.01 -11.90
N ALA A 45 0.57 -0.88 -11.90
CA ALA A 45 -0.24 -1.19 -13.07
C ALA A 45 -1.13 -0.03 -13.56
N SER A 46 -1.33 1.02 -12.74
CA SER A 46 -2.08 2.20 -13.14
C SER A 46 -1.20 3.30 -13.76
N LEU A 47 0.13 3.14 -13.75
CA LEU A 47 1.02 4.07 -14.42
C LEU A 47 0.92 3.87 -15.95
N PRO A 48 0.89 4.96 -16.74
CA PRO A 48 0.87 4.85 -18.21
C PRO A 48 2.10 4.13 -18.77
N GLU A 49 3.26 4.31 -18.11
CA GLU A 49 4.52 3.71 -18.47
C GLU A 49 5.26 3.25 -17.21
N LEU A 50 5.87 2.07 -17.27
CA LEU A 50 6.68 1.46 -16.22
C LEU A 50 8.12 1.33 -16.73
N ASN A 51 8.85 2.45 -16.73
CA ASN A 51 10.20 2.54 -17.29
C ASN A 51 11.29 1.94 -16.39
N TYR A 52 10.94 1.53 -15.17
CA TYR A 52 11.86 0.96 -14.18
C TYR A 52 11.17 -0.18 -13.42
N ASP A 53 11.97 -1.16 -12.99
CA ASP A 53 11.50 -2.22 -12.10
C ASP A 53 10.98 -1.65 -10.78
N SER A 54 9.79 -2.08 -10.38
CA SER A 54 9.17 -1.60 -9.15
C SER A 54 9.73 -2.33 -7.93
N GLY A 55 10.07 -1.59 -6.89
CA GLY A 55 10.61 -2.13 -5.63
C GLY A 55 9.53 -2.77 -4.76
N LEU A 56 8.87 -3.83 -5.26
CA LEU A 56 7.68 -4.46 -4.66
C LEU A 56 7.90 -5.90 -4.19
N ALA A 57 9.03 -6.52 -4.53
CA ALA A 57 9.38 -7.86 -4.09
C ALA A 57 9.86 -7.90 -2.62
N THR A 58 9.34 -7.03 -1.74
CA THR A 58 9.81 -6.91 -0.35
C THR A 58 9.15 -7.90 0.61
N GLY A 59 8.13 -8.65 0.17
CA GLY A 59 7.53 -9.72 0.97
C GLY A 59 8.55 -10.77 1.43
N VAL A 60 9.59 -11.02 0.62
CA VAL A 60 10.68 -11.97 0.94
C VAL A 60 11.54 -11.56 2.13
N LEU A 61 11.44 -10.30 2.59
CA LEU A 61 12.17 -9.81 3.77
C LEU A 61 11.47 -10.17 5.08
N PHE A 62 10.21 -10.60 5.03
CA PHE A 62 9.44 -11.04 6.19
C PHE A 62 9.60 -12.55 6.41
N THR A 63 9.69 -12.97 7.67
CA THR A 63 9.64 -14.40 8.02
C THR A 63 8.25 -15.00 7.79
N ASN A 64 7.21 -14.19 7.93
CA ASN A 64 5.81 -14.56 7.77
C ASN A 64 5.00 -13.37 7.22
N ASP A 65 3.99 -13.67 6.41
CA ASP A 65 3.07 -12.68 5.86
C ASP A 65 1.65 -13.25 5.81
N VAL A 66 0.65 -12.37 5.83
CA VAL A 66 -0.77 -12.70 5.79
C VAL A 66 -1.24 -13.15 4.41
N GLY A 67 -0.36 -13.15 3.42
CA GLY A 67 -0.60 -13.67 2.08
C GLY A 67 0.69 -13.60 1.27
N SER A 68 0.61 -13.94 0.00
CA SER A 68 1.76 -13.91 -0.89
C SER A 68 1.32 -13.66 -2.32
N GLN A 69 2.22 -13.15 -3.13
CA GLN A 69 2.04 -12.90 -4.55
C GLN A 69 3.11 -13.70 -5.28
N GLN A 70 2.71 -14.41 -6.32
CA GLN A 70 3.64 -15.21 -7.09
C GLN A 70 4.61 -14.31 -7.85
N ILE A 71 5.91 -14.59 -7.73
CA ILE A 71 6.96 -13.92 -8.50
C ILE A 71 7.53 -14.91 -9.51
N VAL A 72 7.47 -14.59 -10.80
CA VAL A 72 7.98 -15.41 -11.91
C VAL A 72 8.83 -14.51 -12.80
N ASP A 73 10.08 -14.90 -13.05
CA ASP A 73 11.00 -14.18 -13.95
C ASP A 73 11.08 -12.67 -13.69
N GLY A 74 11.13 -12.29 -12.41
CA GLY A 74 11.21 -10.89 -11.97
C GLY A 74 9.88 -10.12 -12.02
N GLN A 75 8.78 -10.76 -12.42
CA GLN A 75 7.45 -10.16 -12.48
C GLN A 75 6.56 -10.67 -11.35
N ILE A 76 5.70 -9.81 -10.82
CA ILE A 76 4.76 -10.17 -9.75
C ILE A 76 3.36 -10.30 -10.36
N LEU A 77 2.73 -11.46 -10.18
CA LEU A 77 1.38 -11.70 -10.68
C LEU A 77 0.35 -10.90 -9.85
N MET A 78 -0.53 -10.19 -10.53
CA MET A 78 -1.59 -9.42 -9.89
C MET A 78 -2.85 -10.29 -9.72
N GLU A 79 -3.00 -10.88 -8.55
CA GLU A 79 -4.18 -11.63 -8.17
C GLU A 79 -4.95 -10.94 -7.05
N PRO A 80 -6.27 -11.20 -6.91
CA PRO A 80 -7.02 -10.80 -5.73
C PRO A 80 -6.35 -11.39 -4.47
N LEU A 81 -5.96 -10.51 -3.54
CA LEU A 81 -5.42 -10.94 -2.27
C LEU A 81 -6.55 -11.15 -1.26
N ILE A 82 -6.62 -12.36 -0.72
CA ILE A 82 -7.42 -12.67 0.47
C ILE A 82 -6.45 -13.00 1.60
N PRO A 83 -6.36 -12.16 2.66
CA PRO A 83 -5.50 -12.45 3.79
C PRO A 83 -5.86 -13.77 4.47
N ASN A 84 -4.84 -14.57 4.80
CA ASN A 84 -4.99 -15.83 5.50
C ASN A 84 -5.45 -15.58 6.95
N GLN A 85 -6.67 -16.01 7.25
CA GLN A 85 -7.30 -15.81 8.55
C GLN A 85 -6.53 -16.48 9.70
N LYS A 86 -5.89 -17.64 9.46
CA LYS A 86 -5.10 -18.32 10.47
C LYS A 86 -3.84 -17.52 10.81
N VAL A 87 -3.11 -17.04 9.81
CA VAL A 87 -1.91 -16.22 10.02
C VAL A 87 -2.24 -14.92 10.74
N LEU A 88 -3.36 -14.27 10.39
CA LEU A 88 -3.85 -13.09 11.12
C LEU A 88 -4.07 -13.36 12.61
N SER A 89 -4.59 -14.54 12.95
CA SER A 89 -4.78 -14.96 14.35
C SER A 89 -3.46 -15.34 15.02
N ASP A 90 -2.58 -16.09 14.34
CA ASP A 90 -1.29 -16.54 14.87
C ASP A 90 -0.36 -15.36 15.21
N PHE A 91 -0.38 -14.30 14.39
CA PHE A 91 0.43 -13.09 14.55
C PHE A 91 -0.38 -11.89 15.07
N ALA A 92 -1.49 -12.16 15.77
CA ALA A 92 -2.29 -11.10 16.35
C ALA A 92 -1.48 -10.30 17.38
N ALA A 93 -1.52 -8.97 17.26
CA ALA A 93 -0.90 -8.09 18.24
C ALA A 93 -1.56 -8.24 19.62
N LEU A 94 -0.77 -8.07 20.69
CA LEU A 94 -1.28 -8.04 22.06
C LEU A 94 -2.40 -6.98 22.21
N PRO A 95 -3.37 -7.19 23.14
CA PRO A 95 -4.54 -6.31 23.26
C PRO A 95 -4.20 -4.83 23.39
N GLU A 96 -3.21 -4.48 24.21
CA GLU A 96 -2.71 -3.11 24.38
C GLU A 96 -2.15 -2.50 23.08
N ARG A 97 -1.43 -3.30 22.28
CA ARG A 97 -0.85 -2.87 21.01
C ARG A 97 -1.94 -2.70 19.96
N LYS A 98 -2.95 -3.57 19.96
CA LYS A 98 -4.14 -3.43 19.11
C LYS A 98 -4.88 -2.12 19.42
N THR A 99 -5.15 -1.85 20.70
CA THR A 99 -5.78 -0.58 21.13
C THR A 99 -4.95 0.62 20.71
N TRP A 100 -3.63 0.59 20.92
CA TRP A 100 -2.73 1.66 20.48
C TRP A 100 -2.83 1.94 18.98
N TRP A 101 -2.85 0.91 18.13
CA TRP A 101 -3.00 1.08 16.69
C TRP A 101 -4.37 1.66 16.31
N GLN A 102 -5.45 1.20 16.93
CA GLN A 102 -6.80 1.73 16.70
C GLN A 102 -6.88 3.22 17.07
N ASP A 103 -6.31 3.60 18.22
CA ASP A 103 -6.28 5.00 18.65
C ASP A 103 -5.42 5.87 17.73
N ARG A 104 -4.29 5.34 17.25
CA ARG A 104 -3.45 6.05 16.28
C ARG A 104 -4.22 6.34 14.99
N ILE A 105 -4.96 5.38 14.46
CA ILE A 105 -5.82 5.58 13.27
C ILE A 105 -6.87 6.66 13.53
N ARG A 106 -7.56 6.60 14.67
CA ARG A 106 -8.55 7.63 15.07
C ARG A 106 -7.92 9.03 15.16
N LYS A 107 -6.72 9.13 15.75
CA LYS A 107 -5.98 10.39 15.85
C LYS A 107 -5.55 10.90 14.48
N THR A 108 -5.03 10.06 13.59
CA THR A 108 -4.68 10.46 12.22
C THR A 108 -5.93 10.94 11.47
N TRP A 109 -7.07 10.27 11.67
CA TRP A 109 -8.34 10.69 11.08
C TRP A 109 -8.77 12.09 11.54
N ALA A 110 -8.76 12.32 12.86
CA ALA A 110 -9.16 13.59 13.47
C ALA A 110 -8.20 14.75 13.15
N ASN A 111 -6.90 14.49 12.97
CA ASN A 111 -5.89 15.52 12.67
C ASN A 111 -5.81 15.89 11.18
N GLY A 112 -6.93 15.85 10.47
CA GLY A 112 -7.06 16.43 9.12
C GLY A 112 -7.34 15.45 7.99
N ALA A 113 -7.30 14.13 8.21
CA ALA A 113 -7.73 13.20 7.16
C ALA A 113 -9.24 13.35 6.85
N ALA A 114 -10.06 13.57 7.88
CA ALA A 114 -11.50 13.78 7.75
C ALA A 114 -11.83 15.05 6.96
N ASP A 115 -11.18 16.17 7.27
CA ASP A 115 -11.40 17.45 6.59
C ASP A 115 -10.90 17.40 5.15
N TRP A 116 -9.77 16.74 4.92
CA TRP A 116 -9.23 16.51 3.60
C TRP A 116 -10.18 15.67 2.74
N ILE A 117 -10.65 14.53 3.25
CA ILE A 117 -11.60 13.65 2.55
C ILE A 117 -12.87 14.39 2.12
N LYS A 118 -13.42 15.24 3.00
CA LYS A 118 -14.60 16.05 2.70
C LYS A 118 -14.31 17.04 1.58
N ARG A 119 -13.16 17.71 1.60
CA ARG A 119 -12.76 18.68 0.58
C ARG A 119 -12.61 18.04 -0.80
N GLU A 120 -12.09 16.82 -0.86
CA GLU A 120 -11.91 16.08 -2.12
C GLU A 120 -13.21 15.38 -2.60
N GLY A 121 -14.34 15.58 -1.91
CA GLY A 121 -15.63 15.03 -2.29
C GLY A 121 -15.74 13.50 -2.15
N TRP A 122 -14.84 12.86 -1.39
CA TRP A 122 -14.93 11.42 -1.13
C TRP A 122 -16.06 11.14 -0.14
N LYS A 123 -17.07 10.38 -0.57
CA LYS A 123 -18.12 9.83 0.29
C LYS A 123 -17.80 8.36 0.55
N PRO A 124 -17.62 7.94 1.81
CA PRO A 124 -17.33 6.54 2.15
C PRO A 124 -18.48 5.61 1.73
#